data_AF-A0A1E3VP63-F1
#
_entry.id   AF-A0A1E3VP63-F1
#
_cell.length_a   1.000
_cell.length_b   1.000
_cell.length_c   1.000
_cell.angle_alpha   90.00
_cell.angle_beta   90.00
_cell.angle_gamma   90.00
#
_symmetry.space_group_name_H-M   'P 1'
#
loop_
_entity.id
_entity.type
_entity.pdbx_description
1 polymer ?
#
loop_
_entity_poly.entity_id
_entity_poly.type
_entity_poly.pdbx_seq_one_letter_code
_entity_poly.pdbx_strand_id
1 'polypeptide(L)'
;MWQCSDKVQDHFLNPRNVGVLEQADAEGQAGTIAFGDALKIAIKVDPDSGVITDARFKSFGCGVSIAAASALTEIVIGKTIDDASAVSDADIVDYLGGLPDDKMYCAVLGQEALQTAIAHYRGQNGADTSETICKCFPARKAFLERIIRANKLTVPSQVTNYTKVSGGCQSCKKPIEALLAEVNAAMVEEGVLAAADAYQAPMKTPHFMPAKFQMNGNGAPVKPNGVTEANGKSIGPGIARPNAAPTGGQEAQPTPQGMAAFAKLNPQERIEVVSKAIDELRPHLKADGGDCELVEVKENTAYVRLTGACMGCQMASVTLSGVQQRLIEKTGMPLRVVPVQ
;
A
#
# COMPACT_ATOMS: atom_id res chain seq x y z
N MET A 1 13.73 7.51 -20.51
CA MET A 1 14.55 8.57 -19.90
C MET A 1 14.08 8.72 -18.47
N TRP A 2 14.95 8.56 -17.49
CA TRP A 2 14.59 8.75 -16.09
C TRP A 2 14.14 10.20 -15.89
N GLN A 3 12.99 10.41 -15.25
CA GLN A 3 12.41 11.73 -14.99
C GLN A 3 12.93 12.34 -13.68
N CYS A 4 14.03 11.85 -13.13
CA CYS A 4 14.57 12.27 -11.84
C CYS A 4 15.85 13.08 -12.03
N SER A 5 16.11 14.02 -11.11
CA SER A 5 17.30 14.87 -11.11
C SER A 5 18.59 14.06 -11.08
N ASP A 6 19.71 14.64 -11.54
CA ASP A 6 21.02 14.01 -11.48
C ASP A 6 21.41 13.60 -10.05
N LYS A 7 20.96 14.38 -9.05
CA LYS A 7 21.20 14.09 -7.63
C LYS A 7 20.43 12.86 -7.15
N VAL A 8 19.18 12.66 -7.60
CA VAL A 8 18.45 11.40 -7.34
C VAL A 8 19.19 10.21 -7.95
N GLN A 9 19.71 10.36 -9.17
CA GLN A 9 20.47 9.28 -9.82
C GLN A 9 21.73 8.93 -9.04
N ASP A 10 22.49 9.95 -8.60
CA ASP A 10 23.71 9.74 -7.82
C ASP A 10 23.43 9.08 -6.47
N HIS A 11 22.42 9.53 -5.73
CA HIS A 11 22.06 8.91 -4.45
C HIS A 11 21.46 7.50 -4.62
N PHE A 12 20.92 7.16 -5.78
CA PHE A 12 20.50 5.78 -6.07
C PHE A 12 21.68 4.88 -6.48
N LEU A 13 22.57 5.35 -7.37
CA LEU A 13 23.69 4.57 -7.88
C LEU A 13 24.81 4.42 -6.83
N ASN A 14 25.02 5.48 -6.05
CA ASN A 14 26.04 5.57 -5.01
C ASN A 14 25.39 5.98 -3.67
N PRO A 15 24.51 5.15 -3.08
CA PRO A 15 23.82 5.52 -1.86
C PRO A 15 24.80 5.64 -0.69
N ARG A 16 24.71 6.74 0.05
CA ARG A 16 25.49 6.98 1.26
C ARG A 16 24.86 6.27 2.45
N ASN A 17 25.64 5.91 3.45
CA ASN A 17 25.14 5.42 4.74
C ASN A 17 24.26 4.14 4.70
N VAL A 18 24.37 3.32 3.66
CA VAL A 18 23.67 2.03 3.62
C VAL A 18 24.30 1.06 4.62
N GLY A 19 23.48 0.38 5.43
CA GLY A 19 23.97 -0.67 6.32
C GLY A 19 23.17 -0.86 7.61
N VAL A 20 23.74 -1.70 8.49
CA VAL A 20 23.28 -1.83 9.88
C VAL A 20 24.18 -0.99 10.77
N LEU A 21 23.60 -0.40 11.80
CA LEU A 21 24.33 0.27 12.87
C LEU A 21 24.19 -0.58 14.14
N GLU A 22 25.20 -1.42 14.43
CA GLU A 22 25.16 -2.43 15.51
C GLU A 22 24.95 -1.83 16.92
N GLN A 23 25.36 -0.59 17.13
CA GLN A 23 25.22 0.15 18.39
C GLN A 23 24.43 1.44 18.17
N ALA A 24 23.27 1.32 17.53
CA ALA A 24 22.33 2.42 17.40
C ALA A 24 21.66 2.72 18.74
N ASP A 25 21.50 3.99 19.07
CA ASP A 25 20.75 4.43 20.24
C ASP A 25 19.24 4.39 19.98
N ALA A 26 18.84 4.54 18.71
CA ALA A 26 17.47 4.36 18.28
C ALA A 26 17.35 3.88 16.84
N GLU A 27 16.26 3.16 16.58
CA GLU A 27 15.83 2.72 15.26
C GLU A 27 14.39 3.13 15.00
N GLY A 28 14.08 3.44 13.74
CA GLY A 28 12.74 3.72 13.26
C GLY A 28 12.45 3.00 11.96
N GLN A 29 11.18 2.63 11.75
CA GLN A 29 10.74 1.93 10.56
C GLN A 29 9.46 2.54 10.01
N ALA A 30 9.40 2.66 8.69
CA ALA A 30 8.19 3.04 7.97
C ALA A 30 7.95 2.09 6.78
N GLY A 31 6.68 1.97 6.38
CA GLY A 31 6.25 1.03 5.33
C GLY A 31 6.29 -0.43 5.77
N THR A 32 5.97 -1.33 4.84
CA THR A 32 6.06 -2.78 5.03
C THR A 32 6.37 -3.47 3.71
N ILE A 33 7.17 -4.54 3.81
CA ILE A 33 7.56 -5.37 2.67
C ILE A 33 6.31 -5.89 1.93
N ALA A 34 5.22 -6.14 2.65
CA ALA A 34 3.95 -6.59 2.07
C ALA A 34 3.36 -5.61 1.04
N PHE A 35 3.63 -4.31 1.18
CA PHE A 35 3.14 -3.26 0.27
C PHE A 35 4.19 -2.73 -0.70
N GLY A 36 5.31 -3.45 -0.81
CA GLY A 36 6.34 -3.21 -1.82
C GLY A 36 7.37 -2.15 -1.43
N ASP A 37 7.32 -1.62 -0.21
CA ASP A 37 8.39 -0.79 0.34
C ASP A 37 8.44 -0.76 1.86
N ALA A 38 9.67 -0.77 2.36
CA ALA A 38 9.96 -0.64 3.77
C ALA A 38 11.31 0.05 3.94
N LEU A 39 11.38 0.99 4.87
CA LEU A 39 12.59 1.69 5.24
C LEU A 39 12.83 1.54 6.73
N LYS A 40 14.02 1.10 7.10
CA LYS A 40 14.53 1.17 8.47
C LYS A 40 15.70 2.15 8.51
N ILE A 41 15.67 3.07 9.45
CA ILE A 41 16.78 3.98 9.77
C ILE A 41 17.22 3.73 11.22
N ALA A 42 18.53 3.79 11.45
CA ALA A 42 19.16 3.65 12.75
C ALA A 42 20.07 4.86 12.97
N ILE A 43 20.00 5.47 14.15
CA ILE A 43 20.76 6.66 14.51
C ILE A 43 21.60 6.41 15.76
N LYS A 44 22.76 7.05 15.80
CA LYS A 44 23.63 7.13 16.97
C LYS A 44 23.75 8.59 17.39
N VAL A 45 23.58 8.86 18.67
CA VAL A 45 23.46 10.20 19.23
C VAL A 45 24.54 10.36 20.29
N ASP A 46 25.26 11.48 20.21
CA ASP A 46 26.19 11.87 21.25
C ASP A 46 25.40 12.27 22.51
N PRO A 47 25.65 11.63 23.67
CA PRO A 47 24.82 11.81 24.87
C PRO A 47 24.97 13.20 25.50
N ASP A 48 26.10 13.88 25.27
CA ASP A 48 26.38 15.17 25.89
C ASP A 48 25.80 16.34 25.06
N SER A 49 25.94 16.27 23.74
CA SER A 49 25.51 17.31 22.81
C SER A 49 24.12 17.09 22.20
N GLY A 50 23.59 15.85 22.25
CA GLY A 50 22.35 15.47 21.59
C GLY A 50 22.43 15.46 20.06
N VAL A 51 23.64 15.46 19.50
CA VAL A 51 23.91 15.48 18.05
C VAL A 51 23.95 14.08 17.48
N ILE A 52 23.32 13.87 16.31
CA ILE A 52 23.39 12.62 15.56
C ILE A 52 24.79 12.47 14.95
N THR A 53 25.56 11.50 15.42
CA THR A 53 26.96 11.27 15.00
C THR A 53 27.08 10.26 13.86
N ASP A 54 26.16 9.29 13.78
CA ASP A 54 26.04 8.39 12.63
C ASP A 54 24.57 8.06 12.40
N ALA A 55 24.21 7.84 11.15
CA ALA A 55 22.91 7.36 10.74
C ALA A 55 23.12 6.33 9.63
N ARG A 56 22.41 5.19 9.70
CA ARG A 56 22.44 4.14 8.67
C ARG A 56 21.03 3.74 8.29
N PHE A 57 20.86 3.29 7.07
CA PHE A 57 19.55 2.80 6.62
C PHE A 57 19.61 1.48 5.87
N LYS A 58 18.46 0.80 5.88
CA LYS A 58 18.12 -0.31 4.98
C LYS A 58 16.79 -0.01 4.33
N SER A 59 16.75 -0.06 3.01
CA SER A 59 15.55 0.18 2.23
C SER A 59 15.23 -1.03 1.35
N PHE A 60 13.96 -1.36 1.26
CA PHE A 60 13.37 -2.25 0.27
C PHE A 60 12.32 -1.46 -0.50
N GLY A 61 12.29 -1.58 -1.84
CA GLY A 61 11.29 -0.93 -2.67
C GLY A 61 11.88 -0.14 -3.83
N CYS A 62 11.27 1.03 -4.12
CA CYS A 62 11.63 1.86 -5.27
C CYS A 62 13.06 2.41 -5.16
N GLY A 63 13.75 2.58 -6.29
CA GLY A 63 15.06 3.23 -6.33
C GLY A 63 15.04 4.68 -5.79
N VAL A 64 13.92 5.39 -5.97
CA VAL A 64 13.75 6.74 -5.40
C VAL A 64 13.67 6.69 -3.87
N SER A 65 13.15 5.61 -3.27
CA SER A 65 13.18 5.41 -1.81
C SER A 65 14.60 5.23 -1.28
N ILE A 66 15.48 4.55 -2.04
CA ILE A 66 16.91 4.44 -1.70
C ILE A 66 17.57 5.82 -1.75
N ALA A 67 17.31 6.59 -2.80
CA ALA A 67 17.86 7.95 -2.94
C ALA A 67 17.37 8.88 -1.82
N ALA A 68 16.07 8.86 -1.49
CA ALA A 68 15.49 9.63 -0.39
C ALA A 68 16.07 9.26 0.97
N ALA A 69 16.22 7.97 1.26
CA ALA A 69 16.84 7.51 2.50
C ALA A 69 18.32 7.90 2.59
N SER A 70 19.05 7.82 1.47
CA SER A 70 20.45 8.26 1.41
C SER A 70 20.59 9.77 1.62
N ALA A 71 19.73 10.59 1.01
CA ALA A 71 19.70 12.02 1.22
C ALA A 71 19.38 12.34 2.69
N LEU A 72 18.36 11.69 3.25
CA LEU A 72 17.93 11.88 4.63
C LEU A 72 19.06 11.63 5.62
N THR A 73 19.83 10.55 5.47
CA THR A 73 20.97 10.27 6.35
C THR A 73 22.03 11.37 6.30
N GLU A 74 22.31 11.94 5.13
CA GLU A 74 23.26 13.07 5.05
C GLU A 74 22.70 14.35 5.67
N ILE A 75 21.39 14.60 5.55
CA ILE A 75 20.74 15.78 6.15
C ILE A 75 20.78 15.73 7.68
N VAL A 76 20.60 14.55 8.29
CA VAL A 76 20.46 14.42 9.75
C VAL A 76 21.78 14.27 10.50
N ILE A 77 22.83 13.75 9.87
CA ILE A 77 24.14 13.63 10.52
C ILE A 77 24.68 15.02 10.81
N GLY A 78 25.06 15.27 12.07
CA GLY A 78 25.51 16.57 12.57
C GLY A 78 24.38 17.49 13.06
N LYS A 79 23.11 17.10 12.93
CA LYS A 79 21.98 17.82 13.55
C LYS A 79 21.71 17.31 14.97
N THR A 80 21.16 18.18 15.82
CA THR A 80 20.58 17.75 17.10
C THR A 80 19.31 16.93 16.87
N ILE A 81 18.88 16.15 17.86
CA ILE A 81 17.61 15.42 17.79
C ILE A 81 16.41 16.36 17.54
N ASP A 82 16.44 17.56 18.11
CA ASP A 82 15.37 18.53 17.93
C ASP A 82 15.37 19.10 16.50
N ASP A 83 16.54 19.45 15.97
CA ASP A 83 16.68 19.91 14.57
C ASP A 83 16.33 18.81 13.56
N ALA A 84 16.72 17.57 13.85
CA ALA A 84 16.37 16.41 13.04
C ALA A 84 14.85 16.15 13.06
N SER A 85 14.17 16.43 14.18
CA SER A 85 12.72 16.27 14.29
C SER A 85 11.93 17.27 13.44
N ALA A 86 12.55 18.37 13.03
CA ALA A 86 11.97 19.35 12.12
C ALA A 86 12.18 19.03 10.64
N VAL A 87 13.00 18.02 10.30
CA VAL A 87 13.23 17.62 8.89
C VAL A 87 11.93 17.07 8.30
N SER A 88 11.50 17.69 7.21
CA SER A 88 10.29 17.36 6.46
C SER A 88 10.58 16.55 5.21
N ASP A 89 9.54 15.97 4.61
CA ASP A 89 9.63 15.37 3.28
C ASP A 89 10.01 16.40 2.20
N ALA A 90 9.56 17.65 2.34
CA ALA A 90 9.97 18.75 1.47
C ALA A 90 11.48 19.02 1.54
N ASP A 91 12.11 18.98 2.73
CA ASP A 91 13.56 19.15 2.86
C ASP A 91 14.35 18.04 2.12
N ILE A 92 13.83 16.80 2.15
CA ILE A 92 14.44 15.67 1.42
C ILE A 92 14.30 15.88 -0.09
N VAL A 93 13.14 16.33 -0.55
CA VAL A 93 12.85 16.62 -1.96
C VAL A 93 13.74 17.75 -2.47
N ASP A 94 13.83 18.84 -1.71
CA ASP A 94 14.66 20.00 -2.02
C ASP A 94 16.14 19.63 -2.05
N TYR A 95 16.60 18.83 -1.08
CA TYR A 95 17.96 18.30 -1.09
C TYR A 95 18.24 17.50 -2.35
N LEU A 96 17.29 16.68 -2.81
CA LEU A 96 17.40 15.90 -4.04
C LEU A 96 17.22 16.73 -5.32
N GLY A 97 16.90 18.02 -5.23
CA GLY A 97 16.65 18.86 -6.41
C GLY A 97 15.30 18.59 -7.08
N GLY A 98 14.32 18.11 -6.31
CA GLY A 98 12.96 17.80 -6.77
C GLY A 98 12.72 16.31 -7.02
N LEU A 99 11.45 15.93 -6.93
CA LEU A 99 10.95 14.60 -7.28
C LEU A 99 9.72 14.73 -8.20
N PRO A 100 9.48 13.77 -9.10
CA PRO A 100 8.22 13.70 -9.82
C PRO A 100 7.04 13.54 -8.86
N ASP A 101 5.90 14.13 -9.20
CA ASP A 101 4.69 14.11 -8.36
C ASP A 101 4.30 12.68 -7.95
N ASP A 102 4.39 11.70 -8.84
CA ASP A 102 4.02 10.31 -8.58
C ASP A 102 5.04 9.54 -7.71
N LYS A 103 6.10 10.21 -7.25
CA LYS A 103 7.18 9.64 -6.42
C LYS A 103 7.31 10.30 -5.05
N MET A 104 6.48 11.29 -4.71
CA MET A 104 6.56 12.04 -3.45
C MET A 104 6.49 11.16 -2.19
N TYR A 105 5.75 10.04 -2.23
CA TYR A 105 5.72 9.06 -1.15
C TYR A 105 7.11 8.61 -0.68
N CYS A 106 8.11 8.57 -1.56
CA CYS A 106 9.46 8.13 -1.19
C CYS A 106 10.12 9.06 -0.17
N ALA A 107 9.83 10.36 -0.23
CA ALA A 107 10.29 11.33 0.75
C ALA A 107 9.51 11.21 2.07
N VAL A 108 8.18 11.06 1.98
CA VAL A 108 7.31 10.82 3.14
C VAL A 108 7.76 9.59 3.92
N LEU A 109 8.04 8.47 3.22
CA LEU A 109 8.55 7.24 3.84
C LEU A 109 9.84 7.48 4.64
N GLY A 110 10.75 8.29 4.09
CA GLY A 110 11.97 8.75 4.77
C GLY A 110 11.68 9.48 6.07
N GLN A 111 10.86 10.53 5.98
CA GLN A 111 10.46 11.35 7.13
C GLN A 111 9.79 10.50 8.22
N GLU A 112 8.87 9.60 7.87
CA GLU A 112 8.18 8.73 8.83
C GLU A 112 9.15 7.80 9.58
N ALA A 113 10.14 7.25 8.86
CA ALA A 113 11.15 6.39 9.48
C ALA A 113 12.00 7.20 10.47
N LEU A 114 12.39 8.44 10.13
CA LEU A 114 13.13 9.32 11.04
C LEU A 114 12.30 9.71 12.26
N GLN A 115 11.03 10.10 12.08
CA GLN A 115 10.15 10.46 13.20
C GLN A 115 9.98 9.28 14.16
N THR A 116 9.87 8.06 13.63
CA THR A 116 9.80 6.85 14.44
C THR A 116 11.10 6.61 15.21
N ALA A 117 12.27 6.85 14.59
CA ALA A 117 13.56 6.71 15.26
C ALA A 117 13.74 7.75 16.38
N ILE A 118 13.32 8.99 16.14
CA ILE A 118 13.37 10.06 17.16
C ILE A 118 12.39 9.79 18.30
N ALA A 119 11.18 9.30 17.99
CA ALA A 119 10.22 8.91 19.02
C ALA A 119 10.78 7.78 19.89
N HIS A 120 11.40 6.77 19.28
CA HIS A 120 12.09 5.69 19.99
C HIS A 120 13.22 6.24 20.88
N TYR A 121 14.07 7.14 20.38
CA TYR A 121 15.12 7.78 21.17
C TYR A 121 14.57 8.53 22.39
N ARG A 122 13.44 9.24 22.22
CA ARG A 122 12.76 9.97 23.30
C ARG A 122 11.95 9.07 24.24
N GLY A 123 11.91 7.75 24.03
CA GLY A 123 11.09 6.81 24.81
C GLY A 123 9.58 6.98 24.59
N GLN A 124 9.18 7.57 23.47
CA GLN A 124 7.78 7.82 23.12
C GLN A 124 7.22 6.64 22.32
N ASN A 125 6.19 5.99 22.85
CA ASN A 125 5.41 4.99 22.13
C ASN A 125 4.12 5.62 21.61
N GLY A 126 4.24 6.49 20.60
CA GLY A 126 3.12 7.16 19.94
C GLY A 126 2.50 6.30 18.85
N ALA A 127 1.84 5.20 19.20
CA ALA A 127 1.04 4.47 18.22
C ALA A 127 -0.17 5.32 17.85
N ASP A 128 -0.29 5.72 16.58
CA ASP A 128 -1.48 6.41 16.07
C ASP A 128 -2.71 5.52 16.29
N THR A 129 -3.62 5.94 17.18
CA THR A 129 -4.86 5.23 17.52
C THR A 129 -6.08 5.71 16.72
N SER A 130 -5.87 6.63 15.76
CA SER A 130 -6.96 7.17 14.94
C SER A 130 -7.55 6.13 13.99
N GLU A 131 -8.72 6.44 13.45
CA GLU A 131 -9.46 5.54 12.56
C GLU A 131 -8.63 5.12 11.34
N THR A 132 -8.65 3.82 11.03
CA THR A 132 -8.04 3.28 9.80
C THR A 132 -8.90 3.64 8.59
N ILE A 133 -8.36 4.46 7.69
CA ILE A 133 -9.06 4.90 6.48
C ILE A 133 -8.86 3.89 5.33
N CYS A 134 -7.65 3.36 5.17
CA CYS A 134 -7.34 2.37 4.14
C CYS A 134 -6.94 1.04 4.81
N LYS A 135 -7.59 -0.05 4.37
CA LYS A 135 -7.29 -1.40 4.88
C LYS A 135 -6.13 -2.07 4.14
N CYS A 136 -5.90 -1.66 2.88
CA CYS A 136 -4.83 -2.21 2.04
C CYS A 136 -3.48 -1.57 2.31
N PHE A 137 -3.46 -0.31 2.73
CA PHE A 137 -2.30 0.37 3.27
C PHE A 137 -2.80 0.92 4.58
N PRO A 138 -2.32 0.48 5.76
CA PRO A 138 -2.91 0.79 7.08
C PRO A 138 -2.68 2.26 7.49
N ALA A 139 -2.96 3.18 6.58
CA ALA A 139 -2.99 4.61 6.75
C ALA A 139 -4.22 4.97 7.58
N ARG A 140 -3.94 5.66 8.68
CA ARG A 140 -4.91 6.16 9.63
C ARG A 140 -5.20 7.64 9.39
N LYS A 141 -6.30 8.12 9.97
CA LYS A 141 -6.80 9.49 9.77
C LYS A 141 -5.72 10.53 10.14
N ALA A 142 -5.08 10.41 11.31
CA ALA A 142 -4.10 11.40 11.76
C ALA A 142 -2.86 11.50 10.85
N PHE A 143 -2.37 10.36 10.33
CA PHE A 143 -1.33 10.35 9.31
C PHE A 143 -1.75 11.12 8.05
N LEU A 144 -2.94 10.84 7.51
CA LEU A 144 -3.43 11.51 6.30
C LEU A 144 -3.65 13.00 6.51
N GLU A 145 -4.22 13.41 7.64
CA GLU A 145 -4.41 14.83 7.99
C GLU A 145 -3.08 15.58 8.05
N ARG A 146 -2.07 14.99 8.69
CA ARG A 146 -0.73 15.59 8.78
C ARG A 146 -0.12 15.78 7.40
N ILE A 147 -0.17 14.77 6.53
CA ILE A 147 0.40 14.85 5.19
C ILE A 147 -0.36 15.87 4.32
N ILE A 148 -1.70 15.90 4.38
CA ILE A 148 -2.51 16.90 3.66
C ILE A 148 -2.13 18.32 4.09
N ARG A 149 -2.02 18.57 5.39
CA ARG A 149 -1.69 19.90 5.93
C ARG A 149 -0.26 20.32 5.62
N ALA A 150 0.71 19.44 5.89
CA ALA A 150 2.14 19.73 5.70
C ALA A 150 2.47 20.09 4.24
N ASN A 151 1.84 19.38 3.30
CA ASN A 151 2.11 19.55 1.87
C ASN A 151 1.04 20.35 1.11
N LYS A 152 0.05 20.91 1.82
CA LYS A 152 -1.07 21.69 1.26
C LYS A 152 -1.77 20.99 0.10
N LEU A 153 -2.11 19.72 0.30
CA LEU A 153 -2.73 18.91 -0.75
C LEU A 153 -4.20 19.33 -0.94
N THR A 154 -4.60 19.52 -2.20
CA THR A 154 -5.92 20.03 -2.58
C THR A 154 -6.64 19.16 -3.61
N VAL A 155 -5.98 18.12 -4.12
CA VAL A 155 -6.62 17.15 -5.03
C VAL A 155 -6.41 15.71 -4.58
N PRO A 156 -7.38 14.79 -4.82
CA PRO A 156 -7.26 13.41 -4.35
C PRO A 156 -6.02 12.66 -4.89
N SER A 157 -5.59 12.97 -6.12
CA SER A 157 -4.39 12.37 -6.73
C SER A 157 -3.12 12.74 -5.97
N GLN A 158 -3.03 13.95 -5.43
CA GLN A 158 -1.91 14.36 -4.59
C GLN A 158 -1.86 13.54 -3.30
N VAL A 159 -3.01 13.30 -2.66
CA VAL A 159 -3.06 12.42 -1.47
C VAL A 159 -2.53 11.03 -1.82
N THR A 160 -2.94 10.46 -2.95
CA THR A 160 -2.40 9.18 -3.45
C THR A 160 -0.90 9.24 -3.68
N ASN A 161 -0.39 10.29 -4.30
CA ASN A 161 1.03 10.45 -4.63
C ASN A 161 1.93 10.55 -3.38
N TYR A 162 1.45 11.19 -2.31
CA TYR A 162 2.21 11.34 -1.06
C TYR A 162 2.03 10.17 -0.09
N THR A 163 0.97 9.36 -0.23
CA THR A 163 0.62 8.35 0.80
C THR A 163 0.36 6.94 0.27
N LYS A 164 0.37 6.75 -1.06
CA LYS A 164 -0.04 5.53 -1.80
C LYS A 164 -1.50 5.08 -1.63
N VAL A 165 -2.25 5.66 -0.70
CA VAL A 165 -3.66 5.33 -0.50
C VAL A 165 -4.48 5.66 -1.75
N SER A 166 -5.56 4.93 -1.99
CA SER A 166 -6.35 5.01 -3.23
C SER A 166 -5.62 4.58 -4.53
N GLY A 167 -4.34 4.20 -4.51
CA GLY A 167 -3.65 3.75 -5.73
C GLY A 167 -4.01 2.34 -6.20
N GLY A 168 -4.51 1.49 -5.28
CA GLY A 168 -4.86 0.09 -5.54
C GLY A 168 -6.36 -0.15 -5.75
N CYS A 169 -7.00 -0.82 -4.79
CA CYS A 169 -8.42 -1.23 -4.88
C CYS A 169 -9.44 -0.08 -4.80
N GLN A 170 -8.99 1.14 -4.44
CA GLN A 170 -9.80 2.37 -4.37
C GLN A 170 -11.02 2.33 -3.43
N SER A 171 -11.13 1.33 -2.55
CA SER A 171 -12.25 1.23 -1.59
C SER A 171 -12.31 2.40 -0.60
N CYS A 172 -11.16 2.99 -0.28
CA CYS A 172 -11.01 4.16 0.58
C CYS A 172 -11.18 5.50 -0.15
N LYS A 173 -11.45 5.53 -1.46
CA LYS A 173 -11.50 6.77 -2.25
C LYS A 173 -12.47 7.80 -1.68
N LYS A 174 -13.72 7.40 -1.38
CA LYS A 174 -14.73 8.31 -0.82
C LYS A 174 -14.35 8.82 0.59
N PRO A 175 -13.92 7.98 1.53
CA PRO A 175 -13.35 8.44 2.80
C PRO A 175 -12.22 9.45 2.64
N ILE A 176 -11.29 9.22 1.69
CA ILE A 176 -10.17 10.13 1.43
C ILE A 176 -10.65 11.47 0.89
N GLU A 177 -11.57 11.47 -0.08
CA GLU A 177 -12.15 12.70 -0.63
C GLU A 177 -12.90 13.49 0.45
N ALA A 178 -13.63 12.81 1.34
CA ALA A 178 -14.31 13.44 2.47
C ALA A 178 -13.31 14.05 3.46
N LEU A 179 -12.26 13.31 3.82
CA LEU A 179 -11.20 13.79 4.71
C LEU A 179 -10.45 14.97 4.10
N LEU A 180 -10.15 14.93 2.80
CA LEU A 180 -9.49 16.02 2.09
C LEU A 180 -10.34 17.29 2.13
N ALA A 181 -11.65 17.18 1.89
CA ALA A 181 -12.58 18.31 2.00
C ALA A 181 -12.65 18.86 3.43
N GLU A 182 -12.74 17.99 4.44
CA GLU A 182 -12.74 18.35 5.87
C GLU A 182 -11.48 19.15 6.25
N VAL A 183 -10.31 18.62 5.91
CA VAL A 183 -9.02 19.25 6.23
C VAL A 183 -8.82 20.55 5.46
N ASN A 184 -9.18 20.60 4.17
CA ASN A 184 -9.06 21.82 3.37
C ASN A 184 -10.00 22.92 3.88
N ALA A 185 -11.22 22.59 4.32
CA ALA A 185 -12.12 23.56 4.93
C ALA A 185 -11.52 24.16 6.22
N ALA A 186 -10.96 23.33 7.10
CA ALA A 186 -10.28 23.81 8.30
C ALA A 186 -9.05 24.69 7.96
N MET A 187 -8.25 24.30 6.96
CA MET A 187 -7.11 25.12 6.50
C MET A 187 -7.53 26.48 5.92
N VAL A 188 -8.73 26.57 5.32
CA VAL A 188 -9.30 27.84 4.86
C VAL A 188 -9.71 28.72 6.04
N GLU A 189 -10.37 28.14 7.06
CA GLU A 189 -10.73 28.86 8.29
C GLU A 189 -9.51 29.38 9.05
N GLU A 190 -8.42 28.61 9.07
CA GLU A 190 -7.14 28.97 9.66
C GLU A 190 -6.35 29.99 8.81
N GLY A 191 -6.80 30.32 7.59
CA GLY A 191 -6.11 31.24 6.67
C GLY A 191 -4.84 30.66 6.01
N VAL A 192 -4.65 29.34 6.08
CA VAL A 192 -3.50 28.62 5.50
C VAL A 192 -3.72 28.30 4.01
N LEU A 193 -4.98 28.17 3.59
CA LEU A 193 -5.38 27.84 2.21
C LEU A 193 -6.43 28.83 1.71
N ALA A 194 -6.36 29.22 0.43
CA ALA A 194 -7.40 30.04 -0.18
C ALA A 194 -8.64 29.19 -0.49
N ALA A 195 -9.85 29.72 -0.25
CA ALA A 195 -11.10 29.01 -0.49
C ALA A 195 -11.27 28.53 -1.95
N ALA A 196 -10.65 29.23 -2.91
CA ALA A 196 -10.67 28.88 -4.33
C ALA A 196 -9.83 27.63 -4.65
N ASP A 197 -8.80 27.34 -3.85
CA ASP A 197 -7.89 26.22 -4.07
C ASP A 197 -8.33 24.96 -3.30
N ALA A 198 -9.24 25.10 -2.33
CA ALA A 198 -9.73 24.02 -1.49
C ALA A 198 -10.51 22.96 -2.28
N TYR A 199 -10.27 21.68 -1.97
CA TYR A 199 -11.01 20.58 -2.55
C TYR A 199 -12.52 20.68 -2.25
N GLN A 200 -13.33 20.72 -3.30
CA GLN A 200 -14.79 20.66 -3.20
C GLN A 200 -15.25 19.25 -3.60
N ALA A 201 -15.79 18.50 -2.64
CA ALA A 201 -16.36 17.19 -2.94
C ALA A 201 -17.48 17.35 -3.98
N PRO A 202 -17.55 16.47 -5.01
CA PRO A 202 -18.62 16.56 -5.99
C PRO A 202 -19.97 16.47 -5.28
N MET A 203 -20.77 17.53 -5.37
CA MET A 203 -22.12 17.53 -4.83
C MET A 203 -22.83 16.27 -5.33
N LYS A 204 -23.46 15.50 -4.42
CA LYS A 204 -24.39 14.45 -4.84
C LYS A 204 -25.39 15.11 -5.79
N THR A 205 -25.32 14.78 -7.08
CA THR A 205 -26.41 15.10 -7.99
C THR A 205 -27.65 14.52 -7.32
N PRO A 206 -28.71 15.33 -7.07
CA PRO A 206 -29.93 14.77 -6.54
C PRO A 206 -30.31 13.64 -7.48
N HIS A 207 -30.44 12.44 -6.93
CA HIS A 207 -31.05 11.34 -7.67
C HIS A 207 -32.40 11.87 -8.13
N PHE A 208 -32.50 12.15 -9.43
CA PHE A 208 -33.77 12.46 -10.05
C PHE A 208 -34.58 11.17 -9.92
N MET A 209 -35.36 11.07 -8.84
CA MET A 209 -36.33 10.01 -8.72
C MET A 209 -37.22 10.14 -9.94
N PRO A 210 -37.35 9.11 -10.80
CA PRO A 210 -38.29 9.19 -11.90
C PRO A 210 -39.65 9.50 -11.27
N ALA A 211 -40.30 10.56 -11.78
CA ALA A 211 -41.63 10.93 -11.32
C ALA A 211 -42.51 9.68 -11.31
N LYS A 212 -43.25 9.47 -10.21
CA LYS A 212 -44.20 8.37 -10.07
C LYS A 212 -44.97 8.22 -11.38
N PHE A 213 -44.93 7.03 -11.94
CA PHE A 213 -45.64 6.64 -13.16
C PHE A 213 -47.10 7.12 -13.06
N GLN A 214 -47.45 8.22 -13.72
CA GLN A 214 -48.82 8.71 -13.73
C GLN A 214 -49.61 7.85 -14.71
N MET A 215 -50.45 6.98 -14.16
CA MET A 215 -51.49 6.27 -14.91
C MET A 215 -52.64 7.25 -15.16
N ASN A 216 -53.14 7.30 -16.39
CA ASN A 216 -54.42 7.96 -16.64
C ASN A 216 -55.59 7.05 -16.18
N GLY A 217 -56.79 7.62 -16.03
CA GLY A 217 -57.98 6.94 -15.49
C GLY A 217 -58.48 5.70 -16.25
N ASN A 218 -57.84 5.32 -17.36
CA ASN A 218 -58.13 4.10 -18.13
C ASN A 218 -56.99 3.05 -18.07
N GLY A 219 -56.01 3.21 -17.17
CA GLY A 219 -54.98 2.19 -16.93
C GLY A 219 -53.87 2.09 -17.99
N ALA A 220 -53.65 3.14 -18.79
CA ALA A 220 -52.55 3.19 -19.76
C ALA A 220 -51.43 4.16 -19.32
N PRO A 221 -50.14 3.86 -19.63
CA PRO A 221 -49.03 4.78 -19.35
C PRO A 221 -49.17 6.09 -20.14
N VAL A 222 -49.04 7.24 -19.48
CA VAL A 222 -48.90 8.53 -20.16
C VAL A 222 -47.45 8.68 -20.63
N LYS A 223 -47.23 8.76 -21.95
CA LYS A 223 -45.90 9.02 -22.51
C LYS A 223 -45.50 10.49 -22.26
N PRO A 224 -44.29 10.77 -21.75
CA PRO A 224 -43.75 12.12 -21.78
C PRO A 224 -43.46 12.51 -23.23
N ASN A 225 -43.97 13.66 -23.67
CA ASN A 225 -43.59 14.24 -24.95
C ASN A 225 -42.17 14.77 -24.88
N GLY A 226 -41.32 14.30 -25.80
CA GLY A 226 -40.11 15.00 -26.22
C GLY A 226 -38.80 14.57 -25.58
N VAL A 227 -38.30 13.37 -25.89
CA VAL A 227 -36.87 13.14 -26.08
C VAL A 227 -36.71 12.09 -27.19
N THR A 228 -36.02 12.43 -28.27
CA THR A 228 -35.71 11.54 -29.38
C THR A 228 -34.65 10.51 -28.94
N GLU A 229 -35.00 9.22 -29.00
CA GLU A 229 -34.07 8.09 -28.85
C GLU A 229 -33.33 7.81 -30.17
N ALA A 230 -32.03 7.60 -30.11
CA ALA A 230 -31.26 6.94 -31.17
C ALA A 230 -30.50 5.74 -30.57
N ASN A 231 -30.96 4.54 -30.97
CA ASN A 231 -30.30 3.22 -30.94
C ASN A 231 -29.72 2.74 -29.58
N GLY A 232 -30.23 1.71 -28.91
CA GLY A 232 -30.96 0.53 -29.37
C GLY A 232 -30.06 -0.71 -29.48
N LYS A 233 -29.81 -1.39 -28.36
CA LYS A 233 -29.91 -2.86 -28.24
C LYS A 233 -29.70 -3.33 -26.80
N SER A 234 -30.80 -3.69 -26.17
CA SER A 234 -30.86 -4.54 -24.98
C SER A 234 -30.86 -6.01 -25.42
N ILE A 235 -30.14 -6.88 -24.70
CA ILE A 235 -30.46 -8.31 -24.61
C ILE A 235 -30.20 -8.76 -23.17
N GLY A 236 -31.29 -8.93 -22.42
CA GLY A 236 -31.62 -10.20 -21.75
C GLY A 236 -30.88 -10.63 -20.47
N PRO A 237 -31.50 -11.50 -19.65
CA PRO A 237 -31.41 -11.43 -18.20
C PRO A 237 -30.65 -12.60 -17.56
N GLY A 238 -30.21 -12.39 -16.32
CA GLY A 238 -30.04 -13.45 -15.32
C GLY A 238 -28.68 -14.12 -15.29
N ILE A 239 -27.78 -13.62 -14.43
CA ILE A 239 -26.77 -14.47 -13.81
C ILE A 239 -26.88 -14.25 -12.29
N ALA A 240 -27.16 -15.35 -11.60
CA ALA A 240 -27.21 -15.43 -10.16
C ALA A 240 -25.88 -14.97 -9.55
N ARG A 241 -25.96 -14.20 -8.46
CA ARG A 241 -24.79 -13.86 -7.63
C ARG A 241 -24.26 -15.14 -6.98
N PRO A 242 -22.99 -15.53 -7.17
CA PRO A 242 -22.37 -16.50 -6.28
C PRO A 242 -22.18 -15.87 -4.90
N ASN A 243 -22.31 -16.74 -3.90
CA ASN A 243 -22.43 -16.43 -2.49
C ASN A 243 -21.27 -15.59 -1.93
N ALA A 244 -21.63 -14.85 -0.88
CA ALA A 244 -20.72 -14.17 0.03
C ALA A 244 -19.57 -15.08 0.47
N ALA A 245 -18.34 -14.60 0.31
CA ALA A 245 -17.16 -15.22 0.91
C ALA A 245 -17.22 -15.06 2.44
N PRO A 246 -16.85 -16.09 3.20
CA PRO A 246 -17.03 -16.13 4.64
C PRO A 246 -16.11 -15.12 5.35
N THR A 247 -16.69 -14.47 6.34
CA THR A 247 -16.03 -13.69 7.38
C THR A 247 -15.13 -14.57 8.25
N GLY A 248 -13.95 -14.06 8.60
CA GLY A 248 -13.21 -14.49 9.79
C GLY A 248 -12.17 -15.57 9.55
N GLY A 249 -10.92 -15.13 9.34
CA GLY A 249 -9.71 -15.93 9.54
C GLY A 249 -8.58 -14.96 9.84
N GLN A 250 -7.97 -15.07 11.02
CA GLN A 250 -6.82 -14.26 11.42
C GLN A 250 -5.67 -14.46 10.42
N GLU A 251 -5.09 -13.37 9.91
CA GLU A 251 -3.92 -13.42 9.02
C GLU A 251 -2.74 -14.06 9.76
N ALA A 252 -2.38 -15.29 9.36
CA ALA A 252 -1.22 -15.98 9.92
C ALA A 252 0.05 -15.50 9.20
N GLN A 253 0.85 -14.68 9.89
CA GLN A 253 2.19 -14.33 9.45
C GLN A 253 3.15 -15.53 9.67
N PRO A 254 4.03 -15.87 8.71
CA PRO A 254 5.02 -16.93 8.92
C PRO A 254 6.00 -16.49 10.02
N THR A 255 6.10 -17.29 11.08
CA THR A 255 6.92 -16.97 12.25
C THR A 255 8.42 -17.21 11.96
N PRO A 256 9.33 -16.50 12.66
CA PRO A 256 10.77 -16.78 12.60
C PRO A 256 11.13 -18.25 12.91
N GLN A 257 10.26 -18.94 13.66
CA GLN A 257 10.36 -20.37 13.97
C GLN A 257 9.97 -21.26 12.78
N GLY A 258 8.98 -20.87 11.97
CA GLY A 258 8.63 -21.53 10.72
C GLY A 258 9.72 -21.44 9.65
N MET A 259 10.47 -20.32 9.64
CA MET A 259 11.65 -20.15 8.78
C MET A 259 12.80 -21.11 9.15
N ALA A 260 13.02 -21.36 10.44
CA ALA A 260 14.06 -22.27 10.93
C ALA A 260 13.69 -23.76 10.83
N ALA A 261 12.39 -24.08 10.90
CA ALA A 261 11.88 -25.45 10.78
C ALA A 261 12.02 -26.01 9.36
N PHE A 262 11.80 -25.16 8.34
CA PHE A 262 11.87 -25.58 6.93
C PHE A 262 13.30 -25.90 6.46
N ALA A 263 14.29 -25.13 6.94
CA ALA A 263 15.70 -25.36 6.60
C ALA A 263 16.21 -26.76 7.05
N LYS A 264 15.52 -27.40 8.01
CA LYS A 264 15.86 -28.72 8.56
C LYS A 264 15.16 -29.89 7.87
N LEU A 265 14.16 -29.65 7.02
CA LEU A 265 13.43 -30.72 6.31
C LEU A 265 14.20 -31.21 5.08
N ASN A 266 14.17 -32.52 4.85
CA ASN A 266 14.79 -33.13 3.67
C ASN A 266 13.97 -32.83 2.40
N PRO A 267 14.60 -32.81 1.20
CA PRO A 267 13.91 -32.48 -0.05
C PRO A 267 12.64 -33.29 -0.34
N GLN A 268 12.61 -34.58 0.04
CA GLN A 268 11.46 -35.46 -0.16
C GLN A 268 10.27 -35.11 0.76
N GLU A 269 10.54 -34.81 2.03
CA GLU A 269 9.50 -34.42 3.01
C GLU A 269 8.85 -33.08 2.62
N ARG A 270 9.63 -32.16 2.02
CA ARG A 270 9.11 -30.89 1.51
C ARG A 270 8.11 -31.09 0.37
N ILE A 271 8.41 -32.01 -0.55
CA ILE A 271 7.51 -32.33 -1.66
C ILE A 271 6.21 -32.93 -1.14
N GLU A 272 6.29 -33.83 -0.16
CA GLU A 272 5.11 -34.50 0.42
C GLU A 272 4.18 -33.51 1.13
N VAL A 273 4.73 -32.60 1.94
CA VAL A 273 3.95 -31.57 2.65
C VAL A 273 3.27 -30.61 1.68
N VAL A 274 4.00 -30.14 0.66
CA VAL A 274 3.46 -29.22 -0.34
C VAL A 274 2.42 -29.92 -1.22
N SER A 275 2.65 -31.17 -1.62
CA SER A 275 1.69 -31.96 -2.41
C SER A 275 0.37 -32.14 -1.67
N LYS A 276 0.44 -32.55 -0.40
CA LYS A 276 -0.75 -32.74 0.43
C LYS A 276 -1.55 -31.45 0.61
N ALA A 277 -0.86 -30.33 0.81
CA ALA A 277 -1.51 -29.03 0.93
C ALA A 277 -2.18 -28.59 -0.39
N ILE A 278 -1.58 -28.90 -1.55
CA ILE A 278 -2.20 -28.65 -2.86
C ILE A 278 -3.44 -29.55 -3.05
N ASP A 279 -3.36 -30.84 -2.74
CA ASP A 279 -4.49 -31.78 -2.92
C ASP A 279 -5.73 -31.38 -2.10
N GLU A 280 -5.53 -30.82 -0.91
CA GLU A 280 -6.63 -30.26 -0.10
C GLU A 280 -7.22 -28.96 -0.69
N LEU A 281 -6.49 -28.26 -1.56
CA LEU A 281 -6.96 -27.04 -2.25
C LEU A 281 -7.64 -27.34 -3.58
N ARG A 282 -7.33 -28.47 -4.22
CA ARG A 282 -7.89 -28.87 -5.53
C ARG A 282 -9.42 -28.84 -5.60
N PRO A 283 -10.20 -29.27 -4.59
CA PRO A 283 -11.66 -29.22 -4.67
C PRO A 283 -12.20 -27.80 -4.86
N HIS A 284 -11.56 -26.80 -4.26
CA HIS A 284 -11.94 -25.40 -4.42
C HIS A 284 -11.56 -24.88 -5.80
N LEU A 285 -10.35 -25.20 -6.27
CA LEU A 285 -9.90 -24.79 -7.61
C LEU A 285 -10.77 -25.43 -8.72
N LYS A 286 -11.17 -26.69 -8.52
CA LYS A 286 -12.09 -27.42 -9.42
C LYS A 286 -13.49 -26.85 -9.42
N ALA A 287 -13.99 -26.37 -8.28
CA ALA A 287 -15.27 -25.66 -8.20
C ALA A 287 -15.25 -24.37 -9.03
N ASP A 288 -14.09 -23.72 -9.13
CA ASP A 288 -13.86 -22.51 -9.95
C ASP A 288 -13.47 -22.83 -11.41
N GLY A 289 -13.53 -24.11 -11.81
CA GLY A 289 -13.28 -24.57 -13.18
C GLY A 289 -11.80 -24.71 -13.56
N GLY A 290 -10.88 -24.70 -12.59
CA GLY A 290 -9.44 -24.92 -12.79
C GLY A 290 -8.87 -26.10 -12.00
N ASP A 291 -7.59 -26.40 -12.17
CA ASP A 291 -6.88 -27.37 -11.32
C ASP A 291 -5.41 -26.96 -11.19
N CYS A 292 -4.74 -27.47 -10.15
CA CYS A 292 -3.35 -27.20 -9.85
C CYS A 292 -2.66 -28.50 -9.43
N GLU A 293 -1.55 -28.82 -10.09
CA GLU A 293 -0.74 -30.01 -9.81
C GLU A 293 0.71 -29.62 -9.51
N LEU A 294 1.30 -30.24 -8.49
CA LEU A 294 2.70 -30.01 -8.14
C LEU A 294 3.62 -30.72 -9.13
N VAL A 295 4.59 -29.99 -9.69
CA VAL A 295 5.60 -30.56 -10.60
C VAL A 295 6.89 -30.83 -9.85
N GLU A 296 7.41 -29.84 -9.14
CA GLU A 296 8.61 -29.99 -8.31
C GLU A 296 8.68 -28.91 -7.22
N VAL A 297 9.48 -29.15 -6.19
CA VAL A 297 9.83 -28.16 -5.18
C VAL A 297 11.34 -28.01 -5.16
N LYS A 298 11.84 -26.80 -5.43
CA LYS A 298 13.26 -26.44 -5.28
C LYS A 298 13.39 -25.35 -4.24
N GLU A 299 14.15 -25.63 -3.19
CA GLU A 299 14.36 -24.72 -2.06
C GLU A 299 13.03 -24.29 -1.44
N ASN A 300 12.63 -23.03 -1.63
CA ASN A 300 11.37 -22.44 -1.18
C ASN A 300 10.40 -22.17 -2.34
N THR A 301 10.67 -22.69 -3.54
CA THR A 301 9.86 -22.48 -4.73
C THR A 301 9.13 -23.76 -5.13
N ALA A 302 7.80 -23.73 -5.08
CA ALA A 302 6.94 -24.77 -5.60
C ALA A 302 6.55 -24.46 -7.05
N TYR A 303 6.95 -25.35 -7.95
CA TYR A 303 6.60 -25.27 -9.37
C TYR A 303 5.33 -26.06 -9.60
N VAL A 304 4.28 -25.38 -10.05
CA VAL A 304 2.96 -25.97 -10.21
C VAL A 304 2.46 -25.83 -11.64
N ARG A 305 1.78 -26.86 -12.14
CA ARG A 305 1.09 -26.84 -13.42
C ARG A 305 -0.36 -26.47 -13.16
N LEU A 306 -0.82 -25.41 -13.81
CA LEU A 306 -2.22 -25.02 -13.79
C LEU A 306 -2.94 -25.64 -14.99
N THR A 307 -4.18 -26.08 -14.81
CA THR A 307 -5.04 -26.55 -15.91
C THR A 307 -6.46 -25.99 -15.79
N GLY A 308 -7.27 -26.14 -16.84
CA GLY A 308 -8.65 -25.61 -16.89
C GLY A 308 -8.71 -24.08 -17.04
N ALA A 309 -9.69 -23.44 -16.40
CA ALA A 309 -9.91 -21.99 -16.42
C ALA A 309 -8.72 -21.17 -15.88
N CYS A 310 -7.77 -21.82 -15.21
CA CYS A 310 -6.54 -21.21 -14.73
C CYS A 310 -5.46 -21.03 -15.81
N MET A 311 -5.59 -21.65 -16.98
CA MET A 311 -4.67 -21.48 -18.10
C MET A 311 -5.04 -20.23 -18.93
N GLY A 312 -4.24 -19.16 -18.81
CA GLY A 312 -4.36 -17.98 -19.67
C GLY A 312 -5.41 -16.94 -19.24
N CYS A 313 -6.03 -17.10 -18.07
CA CYS A 313 -6.92 -16.07 -17.52
C CYS A 313 -6.12 -14.84 -17.07
N GLN A 314 -6.57 -13.63 -17.40
CA GLN A 314 -5.98 -12.37 -16.92
C GLN A 314 -5.96 -12.25 -15.38
N MET A 315 -6.77 -13.08 -14.68
CA MET A 315 -6.82 -13.21 -13.23
C MET A 315 -6.02 -14.39 -12.66
N ALA A 316 -5.25 -15.12 -13.48
CA ALA A 316 -4.43 -16.24 -13.02
C ALA A 316 -3.41 -15.83 -11.94
N SER A 317 -2.96 -14.56 -11.94
CA SER A 317 -2.10 -13.99 -10.90
C SER A 317 -2.78 -13.91 -9.53
N VAL A 318 -4.10 -13.67 -9.49
CA VAL A 318 -4.89 -13.62 -8.26
C VAL A 318 -5.09 -15.03 -7.69
N THR A 319 -5.36 -16.01 -8.57
CA THR A 319 -5.46 -17.42 -8.19
C THR A 319 -4.12 -17.94 -7.65
N LEU A 320 -3.01 -17.64 -8.33
CA LEU A 320 -1.67 -18.02 -7.88
C LEU A 320 -1.32 -17.39 -6.52
N SER A 321 -1.70 -16.13 -6.30
CA SER A 321 -1.50 -15.46 -5.01
C SER A 321 -2.35 -16.10 -3.91
N GLY A 322 -3.60 -16.48 -4.20
CA GLY A 322 -4.47 -17.17 -3.25
C GLY A 322 -4.00 -18.59 -2.93
N VAL A 323 -3.50 -19.33 -3.92
CA VAL A 323 -2.87 -20.64 -3.72
C VAL A 323 -1.61 -20.49 -2.88
N GLN A 324 -0.76 -19.51 -3.18
CA GLN A 324 0.45 -19.23 -2.41
C GLN A 324 0.11 -18.89 -0.95
N GLN A 325 -0.85 -18.01 -0.71
CA GLN A 325 -1.26 -17.64 0.65
C GLN A 325 -1.77 -18.85 1.44
N ARG A 326 -2.65 -19.66 0.85
CA ARG A 326 -3.18 -20.84 1.55
C ARG A 326 -2.13 -21.91 1.80
N LEU A 327 -1.15 -22.05 0.90
CA LEU A 327 -0.01 -22.92 1.12
C LEU A 327 0.84 -22.41 2.28
N ILE A 328 1.12 -21.11 2.36
CA ILE A 328 1.85 -20.50 3.48
C ILE A 328 1.09 -20.69 4.80
N GLU A 329 -0.23 -20.46 4.81
CA GLU A 329 -1.08 -20.63 6.01
C GLU A 329 -1.10 -22.08 6.50
N LYS A 330 -1.24 -23.06 5.60
CA LYS A 330 -1.33 -24.47 5.99
C LYS A 330 0.00 -25.09 6.35
N THR A 331 1.06 -24.70 5.65
CA THR A 331 2.39 -25.28 5.87
C THR A 331 3.19 -24.51 6.92
N GLY A 332 2.82 -23.25 7.19
CA GLY A 332 3.62 -22.33 8.01
C GLY A 332 4.93 -21.92 7.35
N MET A 333 5.10 -22.17 6.04
CA MET A 333 6.35 -22.02 5.31
C MET A 333 6.30 -20.82 4.36
N PRO A 334 7.38 -20.04 4.21
CA PRO A 334 7.47 -19.02 3.17
C PRO A 334 7.73 -19.67 1.80
N LEU A 335 6.65 -20.13 1.16
CA LEU A 335 6.67 -20.77 -0.16
C LEU A 335 6.34 -19.75 -1.26
N ARG A 336 7.15 -19.73 -2.31
CA ARG A 336 6.86 -19.03 -3.56
C ARG A 336 6.27 -20.02 -4.55
N VAL A 337 5.12 -19.69 -5.15
CA VAL A 337 4.49 -20.55 -6.15
C VAL A 337 4.78 -19.99 -7.53
N VAL A 338 5.37 -20.81 -8.41
CA VAL A 338 5.69 -20.44 -9.79
C VAL A 338 4.95 -21.36 -10.74
N PRO A 339 4.11 -20.82 -11.65
CA PRO A 339 3.46 -21.64 -12.65
C PRO A 339 4.48 -22.12 -13.68
N VAL A 340 4.41 -23.40 -14.07
CA VAL A 340 5.12 -23.95 -15.22
C VAL A 340 4.14 -24.24 -16.35
N GLN A 341 4.57 -23.97 -17.58
CA GLN A 341 3.78 -24.23 -18.79
C GLN A 341 3.68 -25.72 -19.12
#